data_AF-A0A0G4GW41-F1
#
_entry.id   AF-A0A0G4GW41-F1
#
_cell.length_a   1.000
_cell.length_b   1.000
_cell.length_c   1.000
_cell.angle_alpha   90.00
_cell.angle_beta   90.00
_cell.angle_gamma   90.00
#
_symmetry.space_group_name_H-M   'P 1'
#
loop_
_entity.id
_entity.type
_entity.pdbx_description
1 polymer ?
#
loop_
_entity_poly.entity_id
_entity_poly.type
_entity_poly.pdbx_seq_one_letter_code
_entity_poly.pdbx_strand_id
1 'polypeptide(L)'
;MGRLHVTVVSGYGLKPMDSNGKADPYVTLTWRNHTYKTDRVRKTLEPRWNCNWVLEWEDFSPNPPLEFTVFDWNRWSSNDPMGRLSIQLHDLEPHKPLENSYPLDTQGFLVLKILFVGKPPPQTAQGAATNLAQPPFVPTPSRQDPHPLSSTPTNSNNNRNSPTPPAYGAAAAPPPPYGMNAAPPPAYGQNAAPPAYGDGVAVAAPPPSGPRSFKGPMGEGFYEGEVNDKDEPDGHGKYTLADGDVYEGQYKEGVKHGWGKCTFADGTFTEGGWKDGKGHGYQTQTFANGSKYEGECKAGKGWDGFGKYTFFDGGFYEGEFKNDNREGHGRIVYVNGQLYEGQMKGGVPEGFGRHRYEDGTYEGEFRDWERKGYGKYLFNDGEIYEGEFECGLKQGVGKYTFPNESVYEGRFREGSYHGHGKLVDAEDGKVYEGGFEDGDYHGQGKFTYANGDREIAWFMNDKREGRCLLIQQGGSIVAVLQCKEDEILSRREVEGPEVEIVMREFRAHDEFLQQKTQSVLEEVRALESNKQRVNEKVSEAVEKVSEAVAATSEVLERHRKEPPRAGART
;
A
#
# COMPACT_ATOMS: atom_id res chain seq x y z
N MET A 1 1.37 24.17 -2.01
CA MET A 1 1.98 22.94 -1.48
C MET A 1 1.08 21.76 -1.80
N GLY A 2 1.65 20.68 -2.35
CA GLY A 2 0.95 19.44 -2.70
C GLY A 2 1.76 18.22 -2.27
N ARG A 3 1.17 17.03 -2.42
CA ARG A 3 1.85 15.75 -2.22
C ARG A 3 1.76 14.91 -3.48
N LEU A 4 2.85 14.24 -3.80
CA LEU A 4 2.91 13.25 -4.87
C LEU A 4 3.10 11.87 -4.23
N HIS A 5 2.11 11.01 -4.37
CA HIS A 5 2.23 9.61 -3.99
C HIS A 5 2.73 8.83 -5.19
N VAL A 6 3.91 8.22 -5.09
CA VAL A 6 4.54 7.46 -6.16
C VAL A 6 4.66 6.02 -5.70
N THR A 7 3.94 5.11 -6.36
CA THR A 7 4.04 3.67 -6.10
C THR A 7 4.71 2.97 -7.26
N VAL A 8 5.81 2.26 -7.00
CA VAL A 8 6.39 1.28 -7.92
C VAL A 8 5.75 -0.06 -7.60
N VAL A 9 4.80 -0.48 -8.45
CA VAL A 9 4.00 -1.69 -8.23
C VAL A 9 4.80 -2.93 -8.63
N SER A 10 5.20 -2.99 -9.89
CA SER A 10 5.89 -4.16 -10.47
C SER A 10 6.69 -3.79 -11.71
N GLY A 11 7.48 -4.73 -12.20
CA GLY A 11 8.11 -4.68 -13.51
C GLY A 11 7.81 -5.97 -14.26
N TYR A 12 7.85 -5.93 -15.59
CA TYR A 12 7.72 -7.13 -16.42
C TYR A 12 8.45 -7.01 -17.74
N GLY A 13 8.83 -8.15 -18.31
CA GLY A 13 9.61 -8.21 -19.54
C GLY A 13 11.00 -7.58 -19.41
N LEU A 14 11.53 -7.49 -18.19
CA LEU A 14 12.83 -6.87 -17.91
C LEU A 14 13.96 -7.61 -18.64
N LYS A 15 15.03 -6.88 -18.91
CA LYS A 15 16.22 -7.42 -19.56
C LYS A 15 16.88 -8.49 -18.66
N PRO A 16 17.15 -9.71 -19.17
CA PRO A 16 18.02 -10.66 -18.47
C PRO A 16 19.44 -10.09 -18.35
N MET A 17 20.01 -10.14 -17.16
CA MET A 17 21.35 -9.60 -16.88
C MET A 17 22.30 -10.68 -16.36
N ASP A 18 21.76 -11.66 -15.62
CA ASP A 18 22.51 -12.80 -15.14
C ASP A 18 22.70 -13.89 -16.20
N SER A 19 23.79 -14.65 -16.06
CA SER A 19 24.09 -15.83 -16.90
C SER A 19 23.03 -16.94 -16.88
N ASN A 20 22.14 -16.95 -15.88
CA ASN A 20 21.01 -17.87 -15.76
C ASN A 20 19.77 -17.41 -16.54
N GLY A 21 19.83 -16.27 -17.23
CA GLY A 21 18.70 -15.67 -17.96
C GLY A 21 17.68 -14.96 -17.07
N LYS A 22 18.05 -14.58 -15.84
CA LYS A 22 17.25 -13.77 -14.89
C LYS A 22 18.00 -12.48 -14.52
N ALA A 23 17.52 -11.80 -13.48
CA ALA A 23 18.12 -10.62 -12.88
C ALA A 23 17.70 -10.55 -11.41
N ASP A 24 18.34 -9.66 -10.65
CA ASP A 24 18.00 -9.30 -9.27
C ASP A 24 17.49 -7.85 -9.20
N PRO A 25 16.31 -7.55 -9.80
CA PRO A 25 15.90 -6.18 -10.04
C PRO A 25 15.49 -5.41 -8.78
N TYR A 26 15.90 -4.15 -8.71
CA TYR A 26 15.36 -3.11 -7.82
C TYR A 26 15.20 -1.78 -8.56
N VAL A 27 14.37 -0.88 -8.05
CA VAL A 27 14.13 0.44 -8.65
C VAL A 27 14.64 1.53 -7.73
N THR A 28 15.29 2.54 -8.30
CA THR A 28 15.48 3.83 -7.64
C THR A 28 14.57 4.88 -8.25
N LEU A 29 13.94 5.70 -7.41
CA LEU A 29 13.32 6.96 -7.79
C LEU A 29 14.23 8.10 -7.34
N THR A 30 14.75 8.88 -8.29
CA THR A 30 15.44 10.13 -7.99
C THR A 30 14.51 11.30 -8.27
N TRP A 31 14.35 12.18 -7.29
CA TRP A 31 13.62 13.42 -7.46
C TRP A 31 14.28 14.53 -6.64
N ARG A 32 14.64 15.63 -7.33
CA ARG A 32 15.46 16.72 -6.76
C ARG A 32 16.79 16.17 -6.21
N ASN A 33 17.03 16.30 -4.90
CA ASN A 33 18.26 15.86 -4.23
C ASN A 33 18.06 14.57 -3.41
N HIS A 34 16.93 13.88 -3.59
CA HIS A 34 16.60 12.65 -2.87
C HIS A 34 16.55 11.47 -3.83
N THR A 35 17.05 10.33 -3.35
CA THR A 35 16.93 9.04 -4.03
C THR A 35 16.23 8.07 -3.07
N TYR A 36 15.16 7.48 -3.56
CA TYR A 36 14.38 6.45 -2.91
C TYR A 36 14.63 5.12 -3.62
N LYS A 37 14.51 3.99 -2.93
CA LYS A 37 14.88 2.69 -3.46
C LYS A 37 13.89 1.61 -3.01
N THR A 38 13.55 0.68 -3.89
CA THR A 38 12.75 -0.52 -3.55
C THR A 38 13.64 -1.63 -3.00
N ASP A 39 13.03 -2.62 -2.36
CA ASP A 39 13.71 -3.90 -2.13
C ASP A 39 14.15 -4.54 -3.46
N ARG A 40 15.21 -5.35 -3.40
CA ARG A 40 15.61 -6.25 -4.50
C ARG A 40 14.70 -7.46 -4.51
N VAL A 41 14.22 -7.85 -5.68
CA VAL A 41 13.55 -9.14 -5.88
C VAL A 41 14.50 -10.07 -6.62
N ARG A 42 14.78 -11.24 -6.06
CA ARG A 42 15.83 -12.13 -6.58
C ARG A 42 15.35 -12.97 -7.77
N LYS A 43 16.25 -13.21 -8.72
CA LYS A 43 16.16 -14.19 -9.83
C LYS A 43 14.85 -14.12 -10.62
N THR A 44 14.42 -12.90 -10.96
CA THR A 44 13.16 -12.67 -11.69
C THR A 44 13.30 -11.58 -12.74
N LEU A 45 12.46 -11.66 -13.77
CA LEU A 45 12.25 -10.59 -14.76
C LEU A 45 10.85 -9.96 -14.64
N GLU A 46 10.08 -10.42 -13.65
CA GLU A 46 8.73 -9.97 -13.33
C GLU A 46 8.62 -9.64 -11.83
N PRO A 47 9.44 -8.70 -11.32
CA PRO A 47 9.43 -8.34 -9.92
C PRO A 47 8.13 -7.65 -9.51
N ARG A 48 7.71 -7.89 -8.27
CA ARG A 48 6.67 -7.12 -7.59
C ARG A 48 7.29 -6.44 -6.38
N TRP A 49 7.18 -5.12 -6.32
CA TRP A 49 7.80 -4.32 -5.25
C TRP A 49 6.75 -3.69 -4.33
N ASN A 50 5.62 -3.22 -4.89
CA ASN A 50 4.56 -2.54 -4.14
C ASN A 50 5.09 -1.44 -3.19
N CYS A 51 6.12 -0.72 -3.64
CA CYS A 51 6.81 0.27 -2.81
C CYS A 51 6.23 1.66 -3.11
N ASN A 52 5.77 2.36 -2.07
CA ASN A 52 5.20 3.70 -2.17
C ASN A 52 6.13 4.72 -1.50
N TRP A 53 6.27 5.88 -2.13
CA TRP A 53 6.90 7.07 -1.56
C TRP A 53 5.97 8.27 -1.64
N VAL A 54 6.00 9.10 -0.60
CA VAL A 54 5.30 10.40 -0.59
C VAL A 54 6.30 11.52 -0.71
N LEU A 55 6.21 12.26 -1.81
CA LEU A 55 7.07 13.39 -2.09
C LEU A 55 6.31 14.69 -1.82
N GLU A 56 6.85 15.52 -0.93
CA GLU A 56 6.30 16.84 -0.67
C GLU A 56 6.68 17.84 -1.76
N TRP A 57 5.69 18.60 -2.20
CA TRP A 57 5.84 19.63 -3.23
C TRP A 57 5.55 21.03 -2.65
N GLU A 58 6.53 21.93 -2.79
CA GLU A 58 6.41 23.38 -2.57
C GLU A 58 6.17 24.21 -3.86
N ASP A 59 5.39 25.29 -3.76
CA ASP A 59 4.91 26.09 -4.92
C ASP A 59 6.00 26.87 -5.70
N PHE A 60 7.29 26.70 -5.41
CA PHE A 60 8.36 27.53 -5.97
C PHE A 60 9.43 26.75 -6.77
N SER A 61 9.66 27.21 -8.01
CA SER A 61 10.77 26.90 -8.93
C SER A 61 10.88 25.45 -9.45
N PRO A 62 11.54 25.21 -10.60
CA PRO A 62 11.14 24.16 -11.54
C PRO A 62 11.20 22.77 -10.89
N ASN A 63 10.08 22.04 -11.01
CA ASN A 63 10.04 20.66 -10.58
C ASN A 63 10.74 19.79 -11.62
N PRO A 64 11.86 19.12 -11.27
CA PRO A 64 12.48 18.16 -12.16
C PRO A 64 11.55 16.95 -12.39
N PRO A 65 11.77 16.19 -13.47
CA PRO A 65 11.07 14.93 -13.69
C PRO A 65 11.32 13.95 -12.54
N LEU A 66 10.40 12.99 -12.40
CA LEU A 66 10.61 11.78 -11.62
C LEU A 66 11.49 10.85 -12.45
N GLU A 67 12.68 10.54 -11.95
CA GLU A 67 13.64 9.68 -12.65
C GLU A 67 13.65 8.30 -12.00
N PHE A 68 13.10 7.32 -12.69
CA PHE A 68 13.14 5.92 -12.29
C PHE A 68 14.27 5.21 -13.02
N THR A 69 15.07 4.44 -12.30
CA THR A 69 16.05 3.52 -12.89
C THR A 69 15.85 2.14 -12.29
N VAL A 70 15.66 1.15 -13.15
CA VAL A 70 15.69 -0.27 -12.79
C VAL A 70 17.14 -0.72 -12.88
N PHE A 71 17.61 -1.32 -11.80
CA PHE A 71 18.96 -1.86 -11.70
C PHE A 71 18.90 -3.35 -11.50
N ASP A 72 19.86 -4.03 -12.12
CA ASP A 72 20.23 -5.37 -11.73
C ASP A 72 21.23 -5.25 -10.59
N TRP A 73 20.86 -5.78 -9.42
CA TRP A 73 21.76 -5.74 -8.28
C TRP A 73 22.93 -6.69 -8.53
N ASN A 74 24.15 -6.13 -8.59
CA ASN A 74 25.39 -6.85 -8.79
C ASN A 74 26.32 -6.63 -7.60
N ARG A 75 26.77 -7.73 -7.01
CA ARG A 75 27.50 -7.71 -5.73
C ARG A 75 28.93 -7.17 -5.81
N TRP A 76 29.57 -7.26 -6.98
CA TRP A 76 31.01 -7.00 -7.17
C TRP A 76 31.34 -6.03 -8.31
N SER A 77 30.30 -5.43 -8.90
CA SER A 77 30.41 -4.39 -9.92
C SER A 77 29.41 -3.29 -9.60
N SER A 78 29.49 -2.17 -10.32
CA SER A 78 28.40 -1.21 -10.33
C SER A 78 27.11 -1.92 -10.76
N ASN A 79 26.04 -1.77 -9.98
CA ASN A 79 24.70 -2.25 -10.36
C ASN A 79 24.38 -1.73 -11.77
N ASP A 80 24.08 -2.65 -12.68
CA ASP A 80 23.93 -2.30 -14.08
C ASP A 80 22.52 -1.77 -14.31
N PRO A 81 22.36 -0.57 -14.89
CA PRO A 81 21.04 -0.06 -15.22
C PRO A 81 20.42 -0.98 -16.29
N MET A 82 19.32 -1.62 -15.91
CA MET A 82 18.50 -2.46 -16.79
C MET A 82 17.63 -1.61 -17.70
N GLY A 83 17.22 -0.43 -17.22
CA GLY A 83 16.45 0.56 -17.96
C GLY A 83 16.02 1.75 -17.11
N ARG A 84 15.66 2.84 -17.79
CA ARG A 84 15.25 4.11 -17.16
C ARG A 84 13.90 4.58 -17.68
N LEU A 85 13.24 5.38 -16.86
CA LEU A 85 11.97 6.03 -17.15
C LEU A 85 11.97 7.41 -16.50
N SER A 86 11.68 8.44 -17.28
CA SER A 86 11.55 9.83 -16.82
C SER A 86 10.10 10.28 -17.02
N ILE A 87 9.46 10.78 -15.95
CA ILE A 87 8.08 11.28 -16.00
C ILE A 87 8.07 12.75 -15.59
N GLN A 88 7.60 13.62 -16.48
CA GLN A 88 7.42 15.04 -16.15
C GLN A 88 6.17 15.21 -15.28
N LEU A 89 6.28 16.03 -14.21
CA LEU A 89 5.13 16.25 -13.32
C LEU A 89 3.94 16.92 -14.03
N HIS A 90 4.19 17.72 -15.07
CA HIS A 90 3.11 18.38 -15.82
C HIS A 90 2.34 17.42 -16.74
N ASP A 91 2.86 16.22 -16.99
CA ASP A 91 2.15 15.17 -17.74
C ASP A 91 1.16 14.40 -16.84
N LEU A 92 1.20 14.62 -15.53
CA LEU A 92 0.33 13.96 -14.57
C LEU A 92 -0.97 14.75 -14.40
N GLU A 93 -2.11 14.05 -14.52
CA GLU A 93 -3.43 14.61 -14.22
C GLU A 93 -3.62 14.69 -12.68
N PRO A 94 -3.89 15.88 -12.11
CA PRO A 94 -4.18 16.01 -10.68
C PRO A 94 -5.38 15.18 -10.23
N HIS A 95 -5.31 14.64 -9.03
CA HIS A 95 -6.39 13.90 -8.36
C HIS A 95 -6.91 12.66 -9.10
N LYS A 96 -6.18 12.18 -10.10
CA LYS A 96 -6.45 10.92 -10.80
C LYS A 96 -5.26 9.97 -10.57
N PRO A 97 -5.41 8.95 -9.70
CA PRO A 97 -4.38 7.94 -9.54
C PRO A 97 -4.25 7.19 -10.86
N LEU A 98 -3.10 7.33 -11.50
CA LEU A 98 -2.81 6.66 -12.75
C LEU A 98 -1.95 5.45 -12.42
N GLU A 99 -2.57 4.27 -12.38
CA GLU A 99 -1.84 3.01 -12.49
C GLU A 99 -1.64 2.72 -13.98
N ASN A 100 -0.39 2.69 -14.43
CA ASN A 100 -0.09 2.48 -15.84
C ASN A 100 1.24 1.77 -16.03
N SER A 101 1.37 1.11 -17.18
CA SER A 101 2.62 0.50 -17.63
C SER A 101 3.41 1.52 -18.43
N TYR A 102 4.62 1.81 -17.95
CA TYR A 102 5.55 2.73 -18.58
C TYR A 102 6.72 1.94 -19.17
N PRO A 103 7.00 2.09 -20.47
CA PRO A 103 8.14 1.43 -21.08
C PRO A 103 9.45 2.01 -20.52
N LEU A 104 10.42 1.14 -20.28
CA LEU A 104 11.79 1.55 -20.05
C LEU A 104 12.45 1.95 -21.38
N ASP A 105 13.42 2.85 -21.32
CA ASP A 105 14.24 3.30 -22.47
C ASP A 105 15.00 2.17 -23.20
N THR A 106 15.03 0.99 -22.61
CA THR A 106 15.75 -0.20 -23.04
C THR A 106 14.77 -1.35 -23.27
N GLN A 107 14.52 -2.20 -22.26
CA GLN A 107 13.63 -3.35 -22.36
C GLN A 107 12.77 -3.51 -21.10
N GLY A 108 11.50 -3.82 -21.31
CA GLY A 108 10.55 -4.10 -20.24
C GLY A 108 9.76 -2.86 -19.84
N PHE A 109 8.93 -3.04 -18.82
CA PHE A 109 7.98 -2.03 -18.36
C PHE A 109 8.04 -1.94 -16.84
N LEU A 110 7.81 -0.73 -16.34
CA LEU A 110 7.45 -0.48 -14.94
C LEU A 110 5.95 -0.21 -14.84
N VAL A 111 5.28 -0.86 -13.90
CA VAL A 111 3.92 -0.52 -13.49
C VAL A 111 4.02 0.46 -12.34
N LEU A 112 3.58 1.70 -12.57
CA LEU A 112 3.59 2.74 -11.56
C LEU A 112 2.17 3.20 -11.26
N LYS A 113 1.89 3.47 -9.98
CA LYS A 113 0.68 4.19 -9.54
C LYS A 113 1.08 5.53 -8.97
N ILE A 114 0.82 6.61 -9.71
CA ILE A 114 1.14 7.98 -9.30
C ILE A 114 -0.15 8.75 -9.02
N LEU A 115 -0.25 9.32 -7.83
CA LEU A 115 -1.36 10.19 -7.43
C LEU A 115 -0.82 11.55 -7.01
N PHE A 116 -1.22 12.58 -7.74
CA PHE A 116 -0.94 13.97 -7.39
C PHE A 116 -2.11 14.56 -6.58
N VAL A 117 -1.83 15.05 -5.37
CA VAL A 117 -2.81 15.66 -4.46
C VAL A 117 -2.39 17.11 -4.18
N GLY A 118 -3.11 18.07 -4.76
CA GLY A 118 -2.87 19.51 -4.54
C GLY A 118 -3.21 20.37 -5.76
N LYS A 119 -3.02 21.68 -5.65
CA LYS A 119 -3.22 22.59 -6.79
C LYS A 119 -2.12 22.35 -7.84
N PRO A 120 -2.46 22.11 -9.12
CA PRO A 120 -1.48 21.92 -10.19
C PRO A 120 -0.54 23.13 -10.34
N PRO A 121 0.67 22.91 -10.91
CA PRO A 121 1.56 24.02 -11.19
C PRO A 121 0.88 24.93 -12.22
N PRO A 122 1.08 26.26 -12.16
CA PRO A 122 0.76 27.09 -13.31
C PRO A 122 1.59 26.60 -14.50
N GLN A 123 0.91 26.30 -15.62
CA GLN A 123 1.58 25.96 -16.87
C GLN A 123 2.46 27.14 -17.29
N THR A 124 3.77 27.01 -17.20
CA THR A 124 4.68 27.90 -17.93
C THR A 124 4.52 27.58 -19.41
N ALA A 125 3.90 28.49 -20.15
CA ALA A 125 3.75 28.38 -21.59
C ALA A 125 5.12 28.26 -22.27
N GLN A 126 5.52 27.04 -22.65
CA GLN A 126 6.57 26.77 -23.63
C GLN A 126 6.50 25.31 -24.12
N GLY A 127 6.07 25.14 -25.38
CA GLY A 127 6.71 24.21 -26.33
C GLY A 127 6.38 22.72 -26.30
N ALA A 128 5.61 22.31 -27.30
CA ALA A 128 5.53 20.98 -27.93
C ALA A 128 5.00 19.79 -27.10
N ALA A 129 3.75 19.42 -27.40
CA ALA A 129 3.17 18.13 -27.04
C ALA A 129 3.99 16.97 -27.66
N THR A 130 4.57 16.13 -26.82
CA THR A 130 4.85 14.74 -27.16
C THR A 130 3.62 13.92 -26.82
N ASN A 131 2.94 13.41 -27.85
CA ASN A 131 1.87 12.43 -27.72
C ASN A 131 2.42 11.20 -26.96
N LEU A 132 2.04 11.04 -25.70
CA LEU A 132 2.01 9.73 -25.05
C LEU A 132 0.88 8.94 -25.74
N ALA A 133 1.23 8.23 -26.81
CA ALA A 133 0.33 7.25 -27.39
C ALA A 133 0.01 6.20 -26.32
N GLN A 134 -1.27 6.00 -26.03
CA GLN A 134 -1.69 4.83 -25.24
C GLN A 134 -1.27 3.57 -26.01
N PRO A 135 -0.47 2.67 -25.41
CA PRO A 135 -0.26 1.36 -26.02
C PRO A 135 -1.56 0.55 -25.94
N PRO A 136 -1.77 -0.40 -26.88
CA PRO A 136 -3.00 -1.16 -26.93
C PRO A 136 -3.22 -1.95 -25.64
N PHE A 137 -4.49 -1.99 -25.22
CA PHE A 137 -5.01 -2.84 -24.16
C PHE A 137 -4.49 -4.28 -24.33
N VAL A 138 -3.71 -4.78 -23.38
CA VAL A 138 -3.29 -6.19 -23.37
C VAL A 138 -4.46 -7.02 -22.84
N PRO A 139 -5.01 -7.97 -23.62
CA PRO A 139 -6.03 -8.87 -23.11
C PRO A 139 -5.41 -9.81 -22.07
N THR A 140 -6.09 -9.95 -20.93
CA THR A 140 -5.84 -10.99 -19.93
C THR A 140 -5.68 -12.37 -20.59
N PRO A 141 -4.65 -13.17 -20.24
CA PRO A 141 -4.51 -14.51 -20.79
C PRO A 141 -5.66 -15.39 -20.32
N SER A 142 -6.37 -15.93 -21.29
CA SER A 142 -7.46 -16.90 -21.11
C SER A 142 -6.96 -18.13 -20.36
N ARG A 143 -7.66 -18.45 -19.27
CA ARG A 143 -7.56 -19.73 -18.55
C ARG A 143 -7.87 -20.86 -19.53
N GLN A 144 -6.86 -21.61 -19.97
CA GLN A 144 -7.07 -22.88 -20.67
C GLN A 144 -7.05 -24.01 -19.66
N ASP A 145 -8.18 -24.70 -19.53
CA ASP A 145 -8.29 -25.98 -18.86
C ASP A 145 -7.49 -27.06 -19.62
N PRO A 146 -6.83 -27.99 -18.92
CA PRO A 146 -5.99 -29.01 -19.55
C PRO A 146 -6.83 -30.23 -19.97
N HIS A 147 -6.68 -30.67 -21.22
CA HIS A 147 -6.99 -32.03 -21.64
C HIS A 147 -5.91 -32.59 -22.58
N PRO A 148 -5.74 -33.92 -22.61
CA PRO A 148 -4.43 -34.58 -22.59
C PRO A 148 -4.02 -35.15 -23.96
N LEU A 149 -2.73 -35.51 -24.09
CA LEU A 149 -2.15 -36.68 -24.80
C LEU A 149 -0.63 -36.46 -24.96
N SER A 150 0.22 -37.25 -24.30
CA SER A 150 0.85 -38.48 -24.83
C SER A 150 1.89 -38.26 -25.94
N SER A 151 3.18 -38.30 -25.56
CA SER A 151 4.19 -39.16 -26.22
C SER A 151 5.53 -39.15 -25.46
N THR A 152 6.02 -40.35 -25.18
CA THR A 152 7.30 -40.74 -24.56
C THR A 152 8.55 -40.27 -25.34
N PRO A 153 9.75 -40.30 -24.72
CA PRO A 153 10.59 -41.50 -24.87
C PRO A 153 11.24 -42.00 -23.57
N THR A 154 11.50 -43.31 -23.63
CA THR A 154 12.17 -44.23 -22.70
C THR A 154 13.59 -43.81 -22.26
N ASN A 155 13.97 -44.01 -20.99
CA ASN A 155 14.91 -45.09 -20.63
C ASN A 155 14.98 -45.36 -19.09
N SER A 156 15.26 -46.63 -18.80
CA SER A 156 15.27 -47.39 -17.54
C SER A 156 16.16 -46.85 -16.40
N ASN A 157 15.66 -46.91 -15.15
CA ASN A 157 16.22 -47.81 -14.13
C ASN A 157 15.37 -47.94 -12.85
N ASN A 158 15.20 -49.19 -12.43
CA ASN A 158 14.49 -49.69 -11.26
C ASN A 158 15.18 -49.31 -9.94
N ASN A 159 14.41 -48.96 -8.90
CA ASN A 159 14.38 -49.78 -7.68
C ASN A 159 13.12 -49.55 -6.82
N ARG A 160 12.55 -50.65 -6.33
CA ARG A 160 11.37 -50.73 -5.44
C ARG A 160 11.82 -50.89 -3.99
N ASN A 161 11.06 -50.32 -3.05
CA ASN A 161 10.50 -50.97 -1.84
C ASN A 161 9.87 -49.89 -0.92
N SER A 162 8.54 -49.76 -0.86
CA SER A 162 7.63 -50.35 0.18
C SER A 162 7.34 -49.35 1.32
N PRO A 163 6.29 -49.48 2.17
CA PRO A 163 4.88 -49.84 1.97
C PRO A 163 3.89 -48.78 2.58
N THR A 164 2.59 -48.84 2.24
CA THR A 164 1.44 -48.28 3.01
C THR A 164 1.12 -49.19 4.24
N PRO A 165 0.28 -48.85 5.27
CA PRO A 165 -0.85 -47.88 5.40
C PRO A 165 -0.87 -47.17 6.82
N PRO A 166 -1.97 -46.64 7.45
CA PRO A 166 -3.38 -46.48 7.06
C PRO A 166 -4.02 -45.10 7.28
N ALA A 167 -5.25 -44.99 6.79
CA ALA A 167 -6.16 -43.85 6.88
C ALA A 167 -6.91 -43.75 8.22
N TYR A 168 -6.97 -42.52 8.77
CA TYR A 168 -7.99 -41.90 9.63
C TYR A 168 -7.74 -40.38 9.49
N GLY A 169 -8.67 -39.43 9.43
CA GLY A 169 -10.11 -39.35 9.57
C GLY A 169 -10.50 -37.91 9.20
N ALA A 170 -11.75 -37.72 8.79
CA ALA A 170 -12.29 -36.47 8.29
C ALA A 170 -12.22 -35.30 9.30
N ALA A 171 -11.84 -34.12 8.81
CA ALA A 171 -12.11 -32.83 9.44
C ALA A 171 -12.53 -31.81 8.37
N ALA A 172 -13.40 -30.89 8.79
CA ALA A 172 -14.36 -30.14 7.98
C ALA A 172 -13.78 -29.25 6.86
N ALA A 173 -14.49 -29.22 5.73
CA ALA A 173 -14.29 -28.24 4.66
C ALA A 173 -14.84 -26.85 5.09
N PRO A 174 -14.19 -25.74 4.71
CA PRO A 174 -14.73 -24.39 4.90
C PRO A 174 -15.95 -24.13 3.99
N PRO A 175 -16.89 -23.25 4.39
CA PRO A 175 -18.12 -22.98 3.65
C PRO A 175 -17.85 -22.29 2.30
N PRO A 176 -18.72 -22.48 1.29
CA PRO A 176 -18.54 -21.89 -0.04
C PRO A 176 -18.75 -20.36 -0.03
N PRO A 177 -18.09 -19.62 -0.93
CA PRO A 177 -18.30 -18.19 -1.07
C PRO A 177 -19.71 -17.88 -1.60
N TYR A 178 -20.33 -16.86 -1.02
CA TYR A 178 -21.65 -16.36 -1.38
C TYR A 178 -21.75 -16.06 -2.89
N GLY A 179 -22.58 -16.82 -3.59
CA GLY A 179 -23.03 -16.51 -4.95
C GLY A 179 -24.19 -15.52 -4.90
N MET A 180 -24.02 -14.35 -5.53
CA MET A 180 -25.13 -13.49 -5.88
C MET A 180 -25.48 -13.69 -7.36
N ASN A 181 -26.42 -14.59 -7.61
CA ASN A 181 -27.31 -14.49 -8.75
C ASN A 181 -28.40 -13.49 -8.39
N ALA A 182 -28.34 -12.29 -8.94
CA ALA A 182 -29.47 -11.37 -8.97
C ALA A 182 -29.73 -10.96 -10.43
N ALA A 183 -30.91 -11.31 -10.92
CA ALA A 183 -31.43 -10.94 -12.23
C ALA A 183 -31.45 -9.41 -12.42
N PRO A 184 -31.36 -8.90 -13.66
CA PRO A 184 -31.38 -7.47 -13.93
C PRO A 184 -32.74 -6.85 -13.55
N PRO A 185 -32.78 -5.63 -13.01
CA PRO A 185 -34.05 -4.93 -12.73
C PRO A 185 -34.78 -4.56 -14.04
N PRO A 186 -36.12 -4.50 -14.03
CA PRO A 186 -36.90 -4.21 -15.22
C PRO A 186 -36.74 -2.75 -15.66
N ALA A 187 -36.78 -2.54 -16.98
CA ALA A 187 -36.76 -1.24 -17.63
C ALA A 187 -37.91 -0.34 -17.14
N TYR A 188 -37.60 0.91 -16.77
CA TYR A 188 -38.58 1.93 -16.45
C TYR A 188 -39.38 2.32 -17.70
N GLY A 189 -40.63 1.85 -17.76
CA GLY A 189 -41.62 2.30 -18.73
C GLY A 189 -42.13 3.70 -18.39
N GLN A 190 -42.20 4.54 -19.41
CA GLN A 190 -42.89 5.83 -19.41
C GLN A 190 -44.41 5.65 -19.23
N ASN A 191 -45.05 6.68 -18.67
CA ASN A 191 -46.49 6.97 -18.58
C ASN A 191 -47.28 6.45 -17.36
N ALA A 192 -47.56 7.36 -16.43
CA ALA A 192 -48.84 7.38 -15.71
C ALA A 192 -49.21 8.85 -15.39
N ALA A 193 -50.41 9.25 -15.83
CA ALA A 193 -51.01 10.55 -15.57
C ALA A 193 -51.44 10.68 -14.09
N PRO A 194 -51.48 11.91 -13.52
CA PRO A 194 -51.93 12.13 -12.14
C PRO A 194 -53.46 12.01 -11.99
N PRO A 195 -53.99 11.66 -10.79
CA PRO A 195 -55.43 11.55 -10.56
C PRO A 195 -56.11 12.92 -10.38
N ALA A 196 -57.39 12.96 -10.75
CA ALA A 196 -58.26 14.14 -10.67
C ALA A 196 -58.53 14.57 -9.22
N TYR A 197 -58.40 15.88 -8.95
CA TYR A 197 -58.77 16.53 -7.68
C TYR A 197 -60.21 17.05 -7.74
N GLY A 198 -60.98 16.81 -6.68
CA GLY A 198 -62.33 17.33 -6.48
C GLY A 198 -62.34 18.74 -5.86
N ASP A 199 -63.44 19.45 -6.14
CA ASP A 199 -63.68 20.86 -5.84
C ASP A 199 -63.57 21.23 -4.34
N GLY A 200 -62.77 22.26 -4.08
CA GLY A 200 -62.66 22.95 -2.79
C GLY A 200 -62.08 24.35 -2.99
N VAL A 201 -62.85 25.35 -2.61
CA VAL A 201 -62.69 26.79 -2.92
C VAL A 201 -61.27 27.30 -2.59
N ALA A 202 -60.52 27.67 -3.63
CA ALA A 202 -59.21 28.29 -3.55
C ALA A 202 -59.32 29.80 -3.34
N VAL A 203 -58.66 30.32 -2.31
CA VAL A 203 -58.13 31.68 -2.36
C VAL A 203 -56.88 31.58 -3.23
N ALA A 204 -56.96 32.09 -4.45
CA ALA A 204 -55.89 31.96 -5.43
C ALA A 204 -54.60 32.61 -4.91
N ALA A 205 -53.58 31.78 -4.64
CA ALA A 205 -52.20 32.26 -4.65
C ALA A 205 -51.93 32.82 -6.06
N PRO A 206 -51.21 33.94 -6.20
CA PRO A 206 -50.88 34.49 -7.51
C PRO A 206 -50.15 33.43 -8.35
N PRO A 207 -50.33 33.41 -9.69
CA PRO A 207 -49.60 32.49 -10.56
C PRO A 207 -48.08 32.63 -10.31
N PRO A 208 -47.27 31.58 -10.54
CA PRO A 208 -45.82 31.69 -10.43
C PRO A 208 -45.39 32.84 -11.33
N SER A 209 -44.98 33.93 -10.70
CA SER A 209 -44.29 35.02 -11.36
C SER A 209 -43.14 34.39 -12.13
N GLY A 210 -43.08 34.63 -13.44
CA GLY A 210 -41.99 34.10 -14.29
C GLY A 210 -40.60 34.43 -13.73
N PRO A 211 -39.54 33.85 -14.30
CA PRO A 211 -38.18 33.91 -13.75
C PRO A 211 -37.82 35.35 -13.39
N ARG A 212 -37.57 35.59 -12.11
CA ARG A 212 -37.22 36.92 -11.59
C ARG A 212 -35.70 37.04 -11.65
N SER A 213 -35.21 38.09 -12.30
CA SER A 213 -33.81 38.48 -12.13
C SER A 213 -33.62 38.93 -10.69
N PHE A 214 -32.76 38.23 -9.95
CA PHE A 214 -32.47 38.52 -8.55
C PHE A 214 -31.00 38.91 -8.41
N LYS A 215 -30.75 40.00 -7.70
CA LYS A 215 -29.42 40.44 -7.30
C LYS A 215 -29.35 40.37 -5.78
N GLY A 216 -29.15 39.14 -5.30
CA GLY A 216 -29.21 38.80 -3.89
C GLY A 216 -27.86 38.53 -3.25
N PRO A 217 -27.85 38.15 -1.96
CA PRO A 217 -26.64 37.72 -1.25
C PRO A 217 -25.94 36.49 -1.87
N MET A 218 -26.61 35.77 -2.80
CA MET A 218 -26.02 34.66 -3.55
C MET A 218 -25.36 35.08 -4.87
N GLY A 219 -25.45 36.35 -5.29
CA GLY A 219 -24.96 36.82 -6.59
C GLY A 219 -26.07 37.08 -7.61
N GLU A 220 -25.70 37.51 -8.81
CA GLU A 220 -26.64 37.78 -9.90
C GLU A 220 -27.12 36.46 -10.53
N GLY A 221 -28.43 36.32 -10.70
CA GLY A 221 -29.02 35.14 -11.31
C GLY A 221 -30.52 35.24 -11.52
N PHE A 222 -31.12 34.10 -11.84
CA PHE A 222 -32.56 33.94 -12.05
C PHE A 222 -33.14 33.03 -10.98
N TYR A 223 -34.12 33.54 -10.24
CA TYR A 223 -34.88 32.78 -9.26
C TYR A 223 -36.29 32.47 -9.75
N GLU A 224 -36.71 31.24 -9.56
CA GLU A 224 -38.07 30.75 -9.78
C GLU A 224 -38.52 29.99 -8.53
N GLY A 225 -39.53 30.51 -7.82
CA GLY A 225 -40.02 29.89 -6.60
C GLY A 225 -40.82 30.83 -5.72
N GLU A 226 -41.10 30.35 -4.52
CA GLU A 226 -41.81 31.08 -3.47
C GLU A 226 -40.97 32.26 -2.95
N VAL A 227 -41.63 33.37 -2.59
CA VAL A 227 -40.99 34.57 -2.03
C VAL A 227 -41.77 35.08 -0.82
N ASN A 228 -41.09 35.76 0.11
CA ASN A 228 -41.73 36.46 1.22
C ASN A 228 -42.27 37.84 0.81
N ASP A 229 -42.89 38.56 1.76
CA ASP A 229 -43.45 39.92 1.56
C ASP A 229 -42.41 40.98 1.13
N LYS A 230 -41.11 40.67 1.21
CA LYS A 230 -40.00 41.53 0.76
C LYS A 230 -39.47 41.13 -0.62
N ASP A 231 -40.16 40.24 -1.33
CA ASP A 231 -39.74 39.64 -2.58
C ASP A 231 -38.41 38.85 -2.49
N GLU A 232 -38.03 38.38 -1.29
CA GLU A 232 -36.86 37.52 -1.08
C GLU A 232 -37.24 36.04 -1.21
N PRO A 233 -36.38 35.17 -1.75
CA PRO A 233 -36.59 33.72 -1.77
C PRO A 233 -36.95 33.17 -0.38
N ASP A 234 -38.12 32.53 -0.26
CA ASP A 234 -38.60 31.94 0.99
C ASP A 234 -39.57 30.80 0.64
N GLY A 235 -39.37 29.61 1.20
CA GLY A 235 -40.06 28.39 0.76
C GLY A 235 -39.24 27.59 -0.26
N HIS A 236 -39.85 26.97 -1.25
CA HIS A 236 -39.13 26.19 -2.26
C HIS A 236 -38.88 26.98 -3.54
N GLY A 237 -37.68 26.80 -4.12
CA GLY A 237 -37.35 27.42 -5.40
C GLY A 237 -36.09 26.89 -6.06
N LYS A 238 -35.86 27.39 -7.28
CA LYS A 238 -34.71 27.14 -8.12
C LYS A 238 -34.00 28.47 -8.39
N TYR A 239 -32.70 28.52 -8.14
CA TYR A 239 -31.86 29.66 -8.42
C TYR A 239 -30.74 29.25 -9.37
N THR A 240 -30.69 29.88 -10.54
CA THR A 240 -29.63 29.71 -11.52
C THR A 240 -28.72 30.93 -11.47
N LEU A 241 -27.49 30.74 -11.01
CA LEU A 241 -26.48 31.79 -10.96
C LEU A 241 -25.89 32.07 -12.34
N ALA A 242 -25.34 33.26 -12.54
CA ALA A 242 -24.74 33.68 -13.81
C ALA A 242 -23.52 32.85 -14.24
N ASP A 243 -22.84 32.20 -13.30
CA ASP A 243 -21.73 31.27 -13.53
C ASP A 243 -22.17 29.87 -13.97
N GLY A 244 -23.49 29.61 -13.98
CA GLY A 244 -24.08 28.33 -14.36
C GLY A 244 -24.38 27.40 -13.17
N ASP A 245 -24.04 27.79 -11.94
CA ASP A 245 -24.41 27.04 -10.75
C ASP A 245 -25.92 27.09 -10.53
N VAL A 246 -26.51 25.97 -10.09
CA VAL A 246 -27.94 25.84 -9.85
C VAL A 246 -28.18 25.33 -8.44
N TYR A 247 -28.99 26.03 -7.67
CA TYR A 247 -29.55 25.50 -6.42
C TYR A 247 -31.05 25.28 -6.54
N GLU A 248 -31.50 24.08 -6.20
CA GLU A 248 -32.90 23.69 -6.12
C GLU A 248 -33.19 23.19 -4.70
N GLY A 249 -34.04 23.88 -3.95
CA GLY A 249 -34.27 23.53 -2.55
C GLY A 249 -35.05 24.57 -1.76
N GLN A 250 -34.94 24.45 -0.45
CA GLN A 250 -35.60 25.32 0.51
C GLN A 250 -34.80 26.62 0.73
N TYR A 251 -35.53 27.69 0.95
CA TYR A 251 -35.03 29.03 1.24
C TYR A 251 -35.74 29.59 2.47
N LYS A 252 -35.03 30.43 3.21
CA LYS A 252 -35.59 31.23 4.30
C LYS A 252 -34.91 32.59 4.28
N GLU A 253 -35.67 33.68 4.23
CA GLU A 253 -35.14 35.05 4.23
C GLU A 253 -34.00 35.26 3.20
N GLY A 254 -34.19 34.73 1.99
CA GLY A 254 -33.24 34.90 0.88
C GLY A 254 -31.99 34.01 0.95
N VAL A 255 -31.86 33.11 1.93
CA VAL A 255 -30.71 32.18 2.06
C VAL A 255 -31.11 30.72 1.93
N LYS A 256 -30.20 29.88 1.40
CA LYS A 256 -30.38 28.42 1.32
C LYS A 256 -30.63 27.85 2.71
N HIS A 257 -31.68 27.07 2.87
CA HIS A 257 -32.10 26.49 4.14
C HIS A 257 -32.67 25.09 3.93
N GLY A 258 -32.81 24.29 4.98
CA GLY A 258 -33.52 23.00 4.89
C GLY A 258 -32.89 22.02 3.90
N TRP A 259 -33.68 21.27 3.13
CA TRP A 259 -33.15 20.34 2.13
C TRP A 259 -32.97 21.01 0.77
N GLY A 260 -31.88 20.70 0.07
CA GLY A 260 -31.68 21.17 -1.29
C GLY A 260 -30.48 20.54 -2.00
N LYS A 261 -30.44 20.75 -3.32
CA LYS A 261 -29.41 20.29 -4.24
C LYS A 261 -28.73 21.47 -4.92
N CYS A 262 -27.40 21.55 -4.81
CA CYS A 262 -26.55 22.47 -5.55
C CYS A 262 -25.85 21.69 -6.67
N THR A 263 -26.01 22.11 -7.93
CA THR A 263 -25.31 21.58 -9.10
C THR A 263 -24.35 22.65 -9.59
N PHE A 264 -23.06 22.32 -9.67
CA PHE A 264 -22.02 23.23 -10.10
C PHE A 264 -21.80 23.13 -11.61
N ALA A 265 -21.28 24.19 -12.22
CA ALA A 265 -21.03 24.24 -13.67
C ALA A 265 -20.08 23.13 -14.19
N ASP A 266 -19.21 22.59 -13.33
CA ASP A 266 -18.30 21.47 -13.66
C ASP A 266 -19.00 20.09 -13.69
N GLY A 267 -20.29 20.02 -13.32
CA GLY A 267 -21.07 18.79 -13.21
C GLY A 267 -21.03 18.12 -11.84
N THR A 268 -20.22 18.63 -10.91
CA THR A 268 -20.28 18.24 -9.50
C THR A 268 -21.63 18.67 -8.94
N PHE A 269 -22.23 17.86 -8.07
CA PHE A 269 -23.41 18.28 -7.33
C PHE A 269 -23.37 17.81 -5.88
N THR A 270 -24.11 18.52 -5.04
CA THR A 270 -24.21 18.26 -3.61
C THR A 270 -25.67 18.38 -3.20
N GLU A 271 -26.16 17.38 -2.49
CA GLU A 271 -27.52 17.30 -2.00
C GLU A 271 -27.51 16.99 -0.49
N GLY A 272 -28.35 17.69 0.26
CA GLY A 272 -28.47 17.44 1.70
C GLY A 272 -29.09 18.61 2.46
N GLY A 273 -28.80 18.68 3.76
CA GLY A 273 -29.22 19.76 4.64
C GLY A 273 -28.46 21.07 4.42
N TRP A 274 -29.14 22.20 4.56
CA TRP A 274 -28.63 23.55 4.40
C TRP A 274 -29.04 24.38 5.59
N LYS A 275 -28.12 25.17 6.11
CA LYS A 275 -28.35 26.10 7.20
C LYS A 275 -27.54 27.37 6.95
N ASP A 276 -28.22 28.51 6.98
CA ASP A 276 -27.63 29.84 6.79
C ASP A 276 -26.77 29.94 5.52
N GLY A 277 -27.26 29.38 4.41
CA GLY A 277 -26.57 29.38 3.12
C GLY A 277 -25.49 28.30 2.95
N LYS A 278 -25.20 27.49 3.98
CA LYS A 278 -24.09 26.53 4.01
C LYS A 278 -24.61 25.10 4.17
N GLY A 279 -23.95 24.13 3.52
CA GLY A 279 -24.23 22.71 3.76
C GLY A 279 -24.07 22.37 5.24
N HIS A 280 -25.01 21.63 5.81
CA HIS A 280 -25.05 21.26 7.23
C HIS A 280 -25.70 19.90 7.45
N GLY A 281 -25.16 19.11 8.37
CA GLY A 281 -25.67 17.77 8.66
C GLY A 281 -25.23 16.81 7.57
N TYR A 282 -26.05 15.83 7.24
CA TYR A 282 -25.69 14.90 6.18
C TYR A 282 -25.68 15.57 4.79
N GLN A 283 -24.69 15.23 3.99
CA GLN A 283 -24.59 15.57 2.57
C GLN A 283 -24.25 14.34 1.75
N THR A 284 -24.75 14.33 0.52
CA THR A 284 -24.25 13.52 -0.57
C THR A 284 -23.62 14.44 -1.61
N GLN A 285 -22.33 14.29 -1.85
CA GLN A 285 -21.62 15.02 -2.90
C GLN A 285 -21.14 14.04 -3.96
N THR A 286 -21.50 14.29 -5.22
CA THR A 286 -21.03 13.53 -6.37
C THR A 286 -20.18 14.45 -7.24
N PHE A 287 -18.92 14.05 -7.43
CA PHE A 287 -17.94 14.80 -8.20
C PHE A 287 -18.08 14.50 -9.69
N ALA A 288 -17.66 15.44 -10.54
CA ALA A 288 -17.66 15.27 -11.99
C ALA A 288 -16.89 14.01 -12.46
N ASN A 289 -15.88 13.57 -11.69
CA ASN A 289 -15.12 12.35 -11.98
C ASN A 289 -15.82 11.04 -11.55
N GLY A 290 -17.03 11.11 -10.98
CA GLY A 290 -17.78 9.96 -10.48
C GLY A 290 -17.49 9.55 -9.03
N SER A 291 -16.50 10.16 -8.37
CA SER A 291 -16.28 9.97 -6.93
C SER A 291 -17.49 10.48 -6.14
N LYS A 292 -17.72 9.92 -4.97
CA LYS A 292 -18.90 10.22 -4.17
C LYS A 292 -18.59 10.27 -2.68
N TYR A 293 -19.00 11.32 -2.00
CA TYR A 293 -19.03 11.42 -0.55
C TYR A 293 -20.46 11.31 -0.04
N GLU A 294 -20.64 10.59 1.07
CA GLU A 294 -21.89 10.44 1.81
C GLU A 294 -21.59 10.49 3.30
N GLY A 295 -22.04 11.51 4.01
CA GLY A 295 -21.75 11.63 5.44
C GLY A 295 -22.03 13.01 6.01
N GLU A 296 -21.56 13.21 7.24
CA GLU A 296 -21.77 14.44 8.00
C GLU A 296 -20.89 15.60 7.51
N CYS A 297 -21.47 16.78 7.47
CA CYS A 297 -20.79 18.03 7.20
C CYS A 297 -21.18 19.09 8.23
N LYS A 298 -20.28 20.05 8.39
CA LYS A 298 -20.48 21.17 9.30
C LYS A 298 -20.51 22.48 8.53
N ALA A 299 -21.48 23.33 8.88
CA ALA A 299 -21.71 24.62 8.22
C ALA A 299 -20.42 25.44 8.10
N GLY A 300 -19.94 25.58 6.85
CA GLY A 300 -18.74 26.35 6.51
C GLY A 300 -17.40 25.70 6.87
N LYS A 301 -17.38 24.41 7.21
CA LYS A 301 -16.16 23.65 7.52
C LYS A 301 -15.97 22.40 6.65
N GLY A 302 -16.87 22.16 5.69
CA GLY A 302 -16.79 20.98 4.82
C GLY A 302 -17.22 19.69 5.53
N TRP A 303 -16.69 18.55 5.08
CA TRP A 303 -16.94 17.24 5.69
C TRP A 303 -16.31 17.16 7.08
N ASP A 304 -17.12 16.80 8.06
CA ASP A 304 -16.76 16.80 9.49
C ASP A 304 -17.70 15.83 10.21
N GLY A 305 -17.15 14.79 10.85
CA GLY A 305 -17.90 13.69 11.43
C GLY A 305 -17.73 12.38 10.64
N PHE A 306 -18.73 11.50 10.69
CA PHE A 306 -18.62 10.19 10.05
C PHE A 306 -19.12 10.21 8.61
N GLY A 307 -18.43 9.47 7.75
CA GLY A 307 -18.81 9.40 6.35
C GLY A 307 -18.16 8.27 5.57
N LYS A 308 -18.65 8.11 4.35
CA LYS A 308 -18.14 7.21 3.34
C LYS A 308 -17.73 8.01 2.11
N TYR A 309 -16.49 7.83 1.67
CA TYR A 309 -16.00 8.37 0.42
C TYR A 309 -15.70 7.22 -0.55
N THR A 310 -16.46 7.12 -1.63
CA THR A 310 -16.23 6.18 -2.73
C THR A 310 -15.38 6.86 -3.79
N PHE A 311 -14.21 6.30 -4.07
CA PHE A 311 -13.32 6.78 -5.13
C PHE A 311 -13.91 6.43 -6.51
N PHE A 312 -13.51 7.18 -7.54
CA PHE A 312 -13.95 6.95 -8.93
C PHE A 312 -13.66 5.53 -9.46
N ASP A 313 -12.67 4.83 -8.90
CA ASP A 313 -12.31 3.45 -9.27
C ASP A 313 -13.23 2.40 -8.61
N GLY A 314 -14.08 2.80 -7.66
CA GLY A 314 -14.99 1.93 -6.91
C GLY A 314 -14.47 1.49 -5.54
N GLY A 315 -13.20 1.78 -5.20
CA GLY A 315 -12.71 1.64 -3.84
C GLY A 315 -13.40 2.64 -2.92
N PHE A 316 -13.21 2.51 -1.60
CA PHE A 316 -13.78 3.48 -0.67
C PHE A 316 -13.00 3.63 0.63
N TYR A 317 -13.24 4.76 1.30
CA TYR A 317 -12.93 5.01 2.70
C TYR A 317 -14.23 5.11 3.50
N GLU A 318 -14.26 4.50 4.68
CA GLU A 318 -15.31 4.64 5.68
C GLU A 318 -14.67 4.99 7.02
N GLY A 319 -15.16 6.04 7.68
CA GLY A 319 -14.63 6.45 8.98
C GLY A 319 -14.83 7.94 9.25
N GLU A 320 -13.94 8.48 10.09
CA GLU A 320 -13.98 9.86 10.55
C GLU A 320 -13.40 10.85 9.51
N PHE A 321 -13.99 12.04 9.46
CA PHE A 321 -13.57 13.18 8.63
C PHE A 321 -13.47 14.45 9.47
N LYS A 322 -12.56 15.34 9.07
CA LYS A 322 -12.39 16.68 9.64
C LYS A 322 -11.86 17.65 8.58
N ASN A 323 -12.59 18.72 8.33
CA ASN A 323 -12.26 19.73 7.32
C ASN A 323 -11.89 19.09 5.96
N ASP A 324 -12.79 18.28 5.42
CA ASP A 324 -12.65 17.57 4.13
C ASP A 324 -11.54 16.51 4.06
N ASN A 325 -10.82 16.29 5.17
CA ASN A 325 -9.76 15.28 5.25
C ASN A 325 -10.23 14.06 6.05
N ARG A 326 -9.75 12.87 5.64
CA ARG A 326 -9.83 11.66 6.45
C ARG A 326 -8.95 11.86 7.68
N GLU A 327 -9.51 11.66 8.86
CA GLU A 327 -8.88 11.96 10.16
C GLU A 327 -9.36 10.92 11.17
N GLY A 328 -8.66 10.70 12.28
CA GLY A 328 -9.12 9.79 13.33
C GLY A 328 -8.95 8.33 12.94
N HIS A 329 -10.01 7.53 12.96
CA HIS A 329 -9.96 6.11 12.63
C HIS A 329 -10.82 5.81 11.42
N GLY A 330 -10.32 4.94 10.55
CA GLY A 330 -11.08 4.52 9.40
C GLY A 330 -10.52 3.32 8.67
N ARG A 331 -11.28 2.92 7.66
CA ARG A 331 -11.05 1.73 6.85
C ARG A 331 -10.98 2.14 5.38
N ILE A 332 -9.93 1.73 4.70
CA ILE A 332 -9.79 1.89 3.24
C ILE A 332 -9.90 0.52 2.59
N VAL A 333 -10.85 0.37 1.68
CA VAL A 333 -10.97 -0.82 0.80
C VAL A 333 -10.58 -0.41 -0.59
N TYR A 334 -9.54 -1.03 -1.12
CA TYR A 334 -9.08 -0.80 -2.48
C TYR A 334 -9.78 -1.76 -3.45
N VAL A 335 -9.88 -1.37 -4.73
CA VAL A 335 -10.52 -2.17 -5.78
C VAL A 335 -9.84 -3.52 -5.99
N ASN A 336 -8.52 -3.58 -5.79
CA ASN A 336 -7.73 -4.82 -5.86
C ASN A 336 -7.92 -5.73 -4.63
N GLY A 337 -8.81 -5.37 -3.70
CA GLY A 337 -9.09 -6.16 -2.49
C GLY A 337 -8.12 -5.93 -1.33
N GLN A 338 -7.10 -5.08 -1.50
CA GLN A 338 -6.27 -4.62 -0.38
C GLN A 338 -7.13 -3.87 0.64
N LEU A 339 -6.68 -3.87 1.88
CA LEU A 339 -7.42 -3.31 3.01
C LEU A 339 -6.47 -2.62 3.98
N TYR A 340 -6.79 -1.39 4.35
CA TYR A 340 -6.17 -0.71 5.49
C TYR A 340 -7.21 -0.47 6.58
N GLU A 341 -6.82 -0.71 7.84
CA GLU A 341 -7.58 -0.37 9.03
C GLU A 341 -6.63 0.27 10.04
N GLY A 342 -6.87 1.52 10.40
CA GLY A 342 -6.08 2.16 11.44
C GLY A 342 -6.29 3.66 11.56
N GLN A 343 -5.27 4.32 12.08
CA GLN A 343 -5.25 5.75 12.34
C GLN A 343 -4.96 6.56 11.06
N MET A 344 -5.71 7.65 10.91
CA MET A 344 -5.67 8.57 9.77
C MET A 344 -5.40 9.99 10.26
N LYS A 345 -4.58 10.73 9.53
CA LYS A 345 -4.36 12.16 9.77
C LYS A 345 -4.09 12.89 8.47
N GLY A 346 -4.75 14.03 8.27
CA GLY A 346 -4.56 14.83 7.05
C GLY A 346 -4.76 14.03 5.75
N GLY A 347 -5.70 13.08 5.77
CA GLY A 347 -6.02 12.27 4.61
C GLY A 347 -5.14 11.04 4.37
N VAL A 348 -4.17 10.71 5.23
CA VAL A 348 -3.24 9.58 5.02
C VAL A 348 -3.14 8.70 6.27
N PRO A 349 -2.77 7.41 6.14
CA PRO A 349 -2.38 6.57 7.27
C PRO A 349 -1.23 7.20 8.06
N GLU A 350 -1.46 7.45 9.34
CA GLU A 350 -0.48 8.00 10.26
C GLU A 350 -0.76 7.47 11.67
N GLY A 351 0.24 6.83 12.29
CA GLY A 351 0.08 6.12 13.56
C GLY A 351 -0.07 4.61 13.36
N PHE A 352 -0.78 3.93 14.24
CA PHE A 352 -0.87 2.47 14.24
C PHE A 352 -2.01 1.95 13.37
N GLY A 353 -1.75 0.84 12.68
CA GLY A 353 -2.77 0.18 11.88
C GLY A 353 -2.36 -1.19 11.38
N ARG A 354 -3.26 -1.78 10.61
CA ARG A 354 -3.11 -3.05 9.92
C ARG A 354 -3.39 -2.86 8.44
N HIS A 355 -2.49 -3.34 7.59
CA HIS A 355 -2.66 -3.33 6.14
C HIS A 355 -2.53 -4.74 5.57
N ARG A 356 -3.55 -5.19 4.83
CA ARG A 356 -3.53 -6.40 4.02
C ARG A 356 -3.13 -6.04 2.61
N TYR A 357 -1.88 -6.34 2.27
CA TYR A 357 -1.33 -6.24 0.93
C TYR A 357 -1.67 -7.49 0.11
N GLU A 358 -1.28 -7.50 -1.16
CA GLU A 358 -1.41 -8.67 -2.03
C GLU A 358 -0.52 -9.84 -1.60
N ASP A 359 0.66 -9.55 -1.04
CA ASP A 359 1.70 -10.51 -0.68
C ASP A 359 1.74 -10.85 0.82
N GLY A 360 0.99 -10.14 1.66
CA GLY A 360 0.99 -10.37 3.10
C GLY A 360 0.21 -9.36 3.91
N THR A 361 0.33 -9.44 5.23
CA THR A 361 -0.28 -8.52 6.19
C THR A 361 0.79 -7.85 7.04
N TYR A 362 0.72 -6.53 7.14
CA TYR A 362 1.54 -5.73 8.04
C TYR A 362 0.72 -5.22 9.21
N GLU A 363 1.31 -5.26 10.40
CA GLU A 363 0.81 -4.64 11.62
C GLU A 363 1.94 -3.80 12.23
N GLY A 364 1.71 -2.50 12.38
CA GLY A 364 2.76 -1.60 12.84
C GLY A 364 2.41 -0.13 12.78
N GLU A 365 3.45 0.70 12.84
CA GLU A 365 3.36 2.15 12.73
C GLU A 365 3.50 2.59 11.25
N PHE A 366 2.70 3.58 10.89
CA PHE A 366 2.65 4.21 9.58
C PHE A 366 3.00 5.69 9.70
N ARG A 367 3.70 6.20 8.69
CA ARG A 367 3.89 7.63 8.47
C ARG A 367 3.82 7.90 6.98
N ASP A 368 2.94 8.80 6.57
CA ASP A 368 2.76 9.17 5.16
C ASP A 368 2.60 7.94 4.25
N TRP A 369 1.71 7.00 4.60
CA TRP A 369 1.50 5.70 3.92
C TRP A 369 2.59 4.64 4.06
N GLU A 370 3.78 5.00 4.53
CA GLU A 370 4.90 4.07 4.64
C GLU A 370 4.94 3.36 5.99
N ARG A 371 5.36 2.09 5.97
CA ARG A 371 5.71 1.35 7.18
C ARG A 371 6.91 2.02 7.82
N LYS A 372 6.83 2.34 9.12
CA LYS A 372 7.89 3.03 9.86
C LYS A 372 8.02 2.47 11.27
N GLY A 373 9.21 2.54 11.84
CA GLY A 373 9.46 2.09 13.20
C GLY A 373 9.29 0.58 13.32
N TYR A 374 8.93 0.09 14.51
CA TYR A 374 8.75 -1.35 14.69
C TYR A 374 7.44 -1.83 14.07
N GLY A 375 7.49 -2.97 13.38
CA GLY A 375 6.30 -3.66 12.90
C GLY A 375 6.52 -5.15 12.65
N LYS A 376 5.42 -5.83 12.34
CA LYS A 376 5.39 -7.24 11.96
C LYS A 376 4.80 -7.38 10.56
N TYR A 377 5.49 -8.11 9.70
CA TYR A 377 5.01 -8.50 8.38
C TYR A 377 4.88 -10.02 8.31
N LEU A 378 3.67 -10.50 7.99
CA LEU A 378 3.39 -11.91 7.71
C LEU A 378 3.13 -12.05 6.21
N PHE A 379 4.02 -12.73 5.51
CA PHE A 379 3.88 -13.01 4.09
C PHE A 379 2.93 -14.20 3.85
N ASN A 380 2.31 -14.26 2.68
CA ASN A 380 1.34 -15.30 2.34
C ASN A 380 1.95 -16.71 2.21
N ASP A 381 3.26 -16.80 1.99
CA ASP A 381 4.04 -18.04 1.95
C ASP A 381 4.46 -18.54 3.35
N GLY A 382 4.10 -17.79 4.41
CA GLY A 382 4.41 -18.13 5.79
C GLY A 382 5.67 -17.46 6.33
N GLU A 383 6.39 -16.66 5.54
CA GLU A 383 7.51 -15.87 6.05
C GLU A 383 7.04 -14.83 7.05
N ILE A 384 7.87 -14.56 8.07
CA ILE A 384 7.58 -13.56 9.10
C ILE A 384 8.80 -12.67 9.30
N TYR A 385 8.60 -11.37 9.21
CA TYR A 385 9.57 -10.38 9.68
C TYR A 385 9.02 -9.59 10.86
N GLU A 386 9.82 -9.48 11.91
CA GLU A 386 9.55 -8.69 13.10
C GLU A 386 10.76 -7.79 13.38
N GLY A 387 10.63 -6.48 13.20
CA GLY A 387 11.77 -5.58 13.31
C GLY A 387 11.46 -4.14 12.92
N GLU A 388 12.52 -3.38 12.73
CA GLU A 388 12.44 -1.97 12.36
C GLU A 388 12.22 -1.78 10.85
N PHE A 389 11.41 -0.78 10.51
CA PHE A 389 11.13 -0.33 9.16
C PHE A 389 11.50 1.14 9.02
N GLU A 390 12.13 1.50 7.89
CA GLU A 390 12.31 2.88 7.47
C GLU A 390 12.03 2.98 5.97
N CYS A 391 11.21 3.96 5.58
CA CYS A 391 10.70 4.12 4.22
C CYS A 391 10.10 2.84 3.63
N GLY A 392 9.41 2.05 4.46
CA GLY A 392 8.86 0.77 4.05
C GLY A 392 9.85 -0.39 3.98
N LEU A 393 11.17 -0.19 4.11
CA LEU A 393 12.16 -1.26 3.98
C LEU A 393 12.55 -1.81 5.36
N LYS A 394 12.91 -3.11 5.41
CA LYS A 394 13.49 -3.72 6.63
C LYS A 394 14.81 -3.02 6.94
N GLN A 395 14.97 -2.54 8.16
CA GLN A 395 16.13 -1.78 8.62
C GLN A 395 16.48 -2.14 10.06
N GLY A 396 17.62 -1.65 10.55
CA GLY A 396 17.97 -1.74 11.97
C GLY A 396 18.13 -3.19 12.44
N VAL A 397 17.62 -3.51 13.63
CA VAL A 397 17.61 -4.90 14.15
C VAL A 397 16.27 -5.57 13.90
N GLY A 398 16.29 -6.89 13.72
CA GLY A 398 15.06 -7.65 13.53
C GLY A 398 15.26 -9.16 13.55
N LYS A 399 14.13 -9.85 13.43
CA LYS A 399 14.00 -11.29 13.37
C LYS A 399 13.25 -11.67 12.10
N TYR A 400 13.84 -12.58 11.32
CA TYR A 400 13.22 -13.20 10.16
C TYR A 400 12.97 -14.68 10.43
N THR A 401 11.75 -15.14 10.18
CA THR A 401 11.40 -16.56 10.21
C THR A 401 11.01 -16.97 8.80
N PHE A 402 11.72 -17.97 8.27
CA PHE A 402 11.51 -18.51 6.94
C PHE A 402 10.37 -19.55 6.93
N PRO A 403 9.84 -19.97 5.76
CA PRO A 403 8.74 -20.93 5.70
C PRO A 403 9.12 -22.32 6.22
N ASN A 404 10.41 -22.67 6.13
CA ASN A 404 10.96 -23.91 6.68
C ASN A 404 11.27 -23.80 8.18
N GLU A 405 10.82 -22.74 8.86
CA GLU A 405 11.07 -22.44 10.27
C GLU A 405 12.52 -22.07 10.62
N SER A 406 13.42 -21.96 9.64
CA SER A 406 14.74 -21.35 9.86
C SER A 406 14.56 -19.92 10.39
N VAL A 407 15.52 -19.45 11.20
CA VAL A 407 15.44 -18.14 11.85
C VAL A 407 16.73 -17.36 11.68
N TYR A 408 16.62 -16.13 11.21
CA TYR A 408 17.68 -15.13 11.27
C TYR A 408 17.37 -14.07 12.32
N GLU A 409 18.31 -13.81 13.23
CA GLU A 409 18.26 -12.71 14.19
C GLU A 409 19.50 -11.85 14.00
N GLY A 410 19.32 -10.59 13.61
CA GLY A 410 20.46 -9.77 13.23
C GLY A 410 20.08 -8.39 12.74
N ARG A 411 21.04 -7.74 12.07
CA ARG A 411 20.85 -6.40 11.49
C ARG A 411 20.38 -6.49 10.03
N PHE A 412 19.60 -5.50 9.64
CA PHE A 412 19.05 -5.32 8.30
C PHE A 412 19.49 -3.96 7.76
N ARG A 413 19.74 -3.90 6.46
CA ARG A 413 19.96 -2.66 5.72
C ARG A 413 19.31 -2.79 4.36
N GLU A 414 18.40 -1.87 4.04
CA GLU A 414 17.67 -1.85 2.76
C GLU A 414 17.08 -3.23 2.39
N GLY A 415 16.37 -3.85 3.34
CA GLY A 415 15.68 -5.12 3.11
C GLY A 415 16.52 -6.39 3.29
N SER A 416 17.86 -6.28 3.33
CA SER A 416 18.77 -7.44 3.33
C SER A 416 19.51 -7.60 4.65
N TYR A 417 19.94 -8.84 4.96
CA TYR A 417 20.81 -9.12 6.11
C TYR A 417 22.12 -8.36 5.97
N HIS A 418 22.52 -7.69 7.04
CA HIS A 418 23.71 -6.86 7.06
C HIS A 418 24.35 -6.85 8.44
N GLY A 419 25.63 -6.53 8.53
CA GLY A 419 26.33 -6.46 9.82
C GLY A 419 26.41 -7.84 10.49
N HIS A 420 26.35 -7.90 11.81
CA HIS A 420 26.41 -9.18 12.54
C HIS A 420 25.02 -9.76 12.77
N GLY A 421 24.92 -11.09 12.72
CA GLY A 421 23.69 -11.81 13.03
C GLY A 421 23.92 -13.29 13.27
N LYS A 422 22.82 -13.98 13.57
CA LYS A 422 22.75 -15.41 13.80
C LYS A 422 21.67 -16.01 12.90
N LEU A 423 22.04 -17.01 12.10
CA LEU A 423 21.11 -17.81 11.29
C LEU A 423 21.07 -19.23 11.86
N VAL A 424 19.87 -19.73 12.13
CA VAL A 424 19.62 -21.10 12.57
C VAL A 424 18.83 -21.80 11.48
N ASP A 425 19.40 -22.85 10.91
CA ASP A 425 18.72 -23.73 9.96
C ASP A 425 17.86 -24.74 10.73
N ALA A 426 16.57 -24.81 10.41
CA ALA A 426 15.64 -25.70 11.10
C ALA A 426 15.68 -27.15 10.57
N GLU A 427 16.19 -27.40 9.36
CA GLU A 427 16.23 -28.74 8.76
C GLU A 427 17.35 -29.59 9.35
N ASP A 428 18.57 -29.03 9.44
CA ASP A 428 19.76 -29.74 9.93
C ASP A 428 20.29 -29.20 11.27
N GLY A 429 19.69 -28.15 11.83
CA GLY A 429 20.14 -27.53 13.08
C GLY A 429 21.46 -26.76 12.95
N LYS A 430 21.96 -26.53 11.73
CA LYS A 430 23.19 -25.79 11.48
C LYS A 430 23.01 -24.33 11.88
N VAL A 431 23.99 -23.79 12.60
CA VAL A 431 23.98 -22.41 13.07
C VAL A 431 25.14 -21.65 12.45
N TYR A 432 24.87 -20.48 11.88
CA TYR A 432 25.89 -19.51 11.50
C TYR A 432 25.84 -18.30 12.44
N GLU A 433 27.00 -17.90 12.96
CA GLU A 433 27.19 -16.66 13.73
C GLU A 433 28.32 -15.87 13.08
N GLY A 434 28.05 -14.66 12.59
CA GLY A 434 29.06 -13.92 11.83
C GLY A 434 28.53 -12.67 11.14
N GLY A 435 29.35 -12.16 10.23
CA GLY A 435 29.02 -11.00 9.41
C GLY A 435 28.21 -11.35 8.17
N PHE A 436 27.41 -10.39 7.73
CA PHE A 436 26.56 -10.43 6.55
C PHE A 436 26.73 -9.13 5.76
N GLU A 437 26.77 -9.26 4.43
CA GLU A 437 26.70 -8.13 3.50
C GLU A 437 25.69 -8.48 2.41
N ASP A 438 24.61 -7.69 2.33
CA ASP A 438 23.54 -7.79 1.34
C ASP A 438 22.84 -9.17 1.24
N GLY A 439 22.71 -9.82 2.39
CA GLY A 439 22.01 -11.10 2.55
C GLY A 439 22.91 -12.31 2.73
N ASP A 440 24.21 -12.14 2.54
CA ASP A 440 25.13 -13.24 2.27
C ASP A 440 26.31 -13.19 3.26
N TYR A 441 26.90 -14.34 3.61
CA TYR A 441 27.97 -14.43 4.61
C TYR A 441 29.19 -13.61 4.17
N HIS A 442 29.69 -12.79 5.09
CA HIS A 442 30.77 -11.85 4.83
C HIS A 442 31.61 -11.58 6.09
N GLY A 443 32.93 -11.49 5.94
CA GLY A 443 33.84 -11.27 7.06
C GLY A 443 34.02 -12.54 7.90
N GLN A 444 34.37 -12.39 9.17
CA GLN A 444 34.54 -13.55 10.06
C GLN A 444 33.18 -14.18 10.37
N GLY A 445 33.14 -15.51 10.33
CA GLY A 445 31.95 -16.27 10.70
C GLY A 445 32.29 -17.64 11.25
N LYS A 446 31.33 -18.19 12.00
CA LYS A 446 31.41 -19.51 12.62
C LYS A 446 30.18 -20.32 12.25
N PHE A 447 30.38 -21.48 11.66
CA PHE A 447 29.37 -22.53 11.59
C PHE A 447 29.46 -23.46 12.80
N THR A 448 28.31 -23.86 13.33
CA THR A 448 28.17 -24.97 14.29
C THR A 448 27.21 -25.98 13.69
N TYR A 449 27.66 -27.23 13.58
CA TYR A 449 26.92 -28.33 12.98
C TYR A 449 26.19 -29.15 14.06
N ALA A 450 25.18 -29.95 13.67
CA ALA A 450 24.38 -30.75 14.61
C ALA A 450 25.20 -31.70 15.50
N ASN A 451 26.32 -32.22 14.97
CA ASN A 451 27.23 -33.08 15.73
C ASN A 451 28.11 -32.30 16.75
N GLY A 452 28.00 -30.97 16.79
CA GLY A 452 28.78 -30.09 17.66
C GLY A 452 30.13 -29.67 17.08
N ASP A 453 30.49 -30.13 15.88
CA ASP A 453 31.65 -29.64 15.14
C ASP A 453 31.44 -28.18 14.75
N ARG A 454 32.55 -27.46 14.60
CA ARG A 454 32.55 -26.04 14.26
C ARG A 454 33.55 -25.74 13.17
N GLU A 455 33.24 -24.72 12.41
CA GLU A 455 34.11 -24.18 11.37
C GLU A 455 34.19 -22.66 11.54
N ILE A 456 35.40 -22.12 11.69
CA ILE A 456 35.63 -20.67 11.68
C ILE A 456 36.39 -20.31 10.42
N ALA A 457 35.85 -19.39 9.64
CA ALA A 457 36.46 -18.93 8.40
C ALA A 457 36.21 -17.44 8.17
N TRP A 458 36.97 -16.88 7.24
CA TRP A 458 36.61 -15.62 6.60
C TRP A 458 35.73 -15.92 5.39
N PHE A 459 34.62 -15.21 5.25
CA PHE A 459 33.68 -15.35 4.16
C PHE A 459 33.71 -14.13 3.26
N MET A 460 33.67 -14.37 1.96
CA MET A 460 33.47 -13.36 0.94
C MET A 460 32.49 -13.94 -0.06
N ASN A 461 31.21 -13.61 0.10
CA ASN A 461 30.12 -14.09 -0.74
C ASN A 461 29.60 -15.48 -0.49
N ASP A 462 29.35 -15.80 0.77
CA ASP A 462 29.04 -17.18 1.17
C ASP A 462 30.21 -18.15 0.98
N LYS A 463 31.24 -17.74 0.22
CA LYS A 463 32.44 -18.50 -0.05
C LYS A 463 33.50 -18.29 1.01
N ARG A 464 34.13 -19.38 1.41
CA ARG A 464 35.30 -19.37 2.30
C ARG A 464 36.52 -18.83 1.57
N GLU A 465 37.21 -17.93 2.25
CA GLU A 465 38.43 -17.30 1.79
C GLU A 465 39.51 -17.38 2.87
N GLY A 466 40.76 -17.52 2.43
CA GLY A 466 41.90 -17.51 3.33
C GLY A 466 41.95 -18.72 4.24
N ARG A 467 42.24 -18.50 5.52
CA ARG A 467 42.44 -19.57 6.51
C ARG A 467 41.11 -19.98 7.12
N CYS A 468 40.83 -21.28 7.16
CA CYS A 468 39.66 -21.87 7.83
C CYS A 468 40.11 -22.89 8.90
N LEU A 469 39.45 -22.89 10.06
CA LEU A 469 39.72 -23.79 11.18
C LEU A 469 38.57 -24.79 11.32
N LEU A 470 38.90 -26.09 11.37
CA LEU A 470 37.95 -27.16 11.69
C LEU A 470 38.13 -27.61 13.13
N ILE A 471 37.04 -27.59 13.89
CA ILE A 471 37.02 -27.88 15.33
C ILE A 471 36.03 -29.01 15.58
N GLN A 472 36.48 -30.07 16.23
CA GLN A 472 35.59 -31.16 16.63
C GLN A 472 34.78 -30.81 17.88
N GLN A 473 33.68 -31.54 18.07
CA GLN A 473 32.97 -31.56 19.35
C GLN A 473 33.95 -31.76 20.53
N GLY A 474 33.91 -30.84 21.50
CA GLY A 474 34.87 -30.80 22.62
C GLY A 474 35.96 -29.72 22.50
N GLY A 475 36.08 -29.08 21.33
CA GLY A 475 36.88 -27.87 21.14
C GLY A 475 38.29 -28.10 20.60
N SER A 476 38.69 -29.32 20.29
CA SER A 476 39.98 -29.60 19.66
C SER A 476 39.97 -29.18 18.19
N ILE A 477 40.94 -28.36 17.78
CA ILE A 477 41.19 -28.09 16.37
C ILE A 477 41.80 -29.34 15.75
N VAL A 478 41.16 -29.84 14.70
CA VAL A 478 41.64 -31.03 13.98
C VAL A 478 42.39 -30.66 12.71
N ALA A 479 41.98 -29.59 12.02
CA ALA A 479 42.63 -29.18 10.79
C ALA A 479 42.59 -27.68 10.57
N VAL A 480 43.59 -27.19 9.84
CA VAL A 480 43.61 -25.87 9.22
C VAL A 480 43.51 -26.07 7.71
N LEU A 481 42.56 -25.38 7.10
CA LEU A 481 42.37 -25.32 5.66
C LEU A 481 42.87 -23.99 5.12
N GLN A 482 43.41 -24.01 3.90
CA GLN A 482 43.56 -22.83 3.08
C GLN A 482 42.51 -22.89 1.97
N CYS A 483 41.63 -21.89 1.93
CA CYS A 483 40.52 -21.78 1.00
C CYS A 483 40.69 -20.60 0.05
N LYS A 484 40.17 -20.73 -1.16
CA LYS A 484 39.92 -19.62 -2.10
C LYS A 484 38.64 -19.93 -2.86
N GLU A 485 37.69 -19.01 -2.84
CA GLU A 485 36.38 -19.19 -3.45
C GLU A 485 35.72 -20.55 -3.13
N ASP A 486 35.71 -20.94 -1.85
CA ASP A 486 35.28 -22.26 -1.35
C ASP A 486 36.13 -23.47 -1.74
N GLU A 487 37.06 -23.33 -2.68
CA GLU A 487 37.99 -24.39 -3.02
C GLU A 487 39.02 -24.58 -1.90
N ILE A 488 39.16 -25.81 -1.43
CA ILE A 488 40.19 -26.19 -0.44
C ILE A 488 41.50 -26.38 -1.19
N LEU A 489 42.38 -25.38 -1.12
CA LEU A 489 43.72 -25.40 -1.73
C LEU A 489 44.68 -26.32 -0.97
N SER A 490 44.55 -26.36 0.36
CA SER A 490 45.32 -27.28 1.20
C SER A 490 44.59 -27.60 2.50
N ARG A 491 44.88 -28.78 3.04
CA ARG A 491 44.41 -29.26 4.33
C ARG A 491 45.60 -29.74 5.14
N ARG A 492 45.70 -29.27 6.38
CA ARG A 492 46.76 -29.66 7.31
C ARG A 492 46.14 -30.05 8.63
N GLU A 493 46.30 -31.33 9.00
CA GLU A 493 45.92 -31.81 10.32
C GLU A 493 46.82 -31.17 11.39
N VAL A 494 46.25 -30.82 12.54
CA VAL A 494 46.99 -30.21 13.65
C VAL A 494 47.06 -31.19 14.79
N GLU A 495 48.28 -31.52 15.21
CA GLU A 495 48.54 -32.47 16.29
C GLU A 495 49.63 -31.94 17.24
N GLY A 496 49.63 -32.45 18.48
CA GLY A 496 50.69 -32.15 19.45
C GLY A 496 50.72 -30.68 19.91
N PRO A 497 51.91 -30.11 20.21
CA PRO A 497 52.04 -28.79 20.83
C PRO A 497 51.49 -27.63 19.98
N GLU A 498 51.39 -27.81 18.66
CA GLU A 498 50.87 -26.78 17.76
C GLU A 498 49.37 -26.50 18.00
N VAL A 499 48.62 -27.51 18.48
CA VAL A 499 47.20 -27.37 18.81
C VAL A 499 46.99 -26.20 19.76
N GLU A 500 47.83 -26.03 20.78
CA GLU A 500 47.67 -24.94 21.76
C GLU A 500 47.85 -23.55 21.15
N ILE A 501 48.75 -23.41 20.17
CA ILE A 501 49.01 -22.12 19.49
C ILE A 501 47.80 -21.73 18.65
N VAL A 502 47.33 -22.64 17.79
CA VAL A 502 46.16 -22.39 16.93
C VAL A 502 44.89 -22.22 17.79
N MET A 503 44.78 -22.95 18.90
CA MET A 503 43.68 -22.80 19.85
C MET A 503 43.61 -21.43 20.50
N ARG A 504 44.76 -20.78 20.77
CA ARG A 504 44.77 -19.42 21.30
C ARG A 504 44.24 -18.42 20.28
N GLU A 505 44.64 -18.56 19.01
CA GLU A 505 44.11 -17.74 17.91
C GLU A 505 42.60 -17.97 17.76
N PHE A 506 42.15 -19.24 17.77
CA PHE A 506 40.73 -19.61 17.71
C PHE A 506 39.91 -18.95 18.81
N ARG A 507 40.34 -19.05 20.07
CA ARG A 507 39.59 -18.48 21.20
C ARG A 507 39.37 -16.98 21.04
N ALA A 508 40.39 -16.25 20.58
CA ALA A 508 40.25 -14.81 20.33
C ALA A 508 39.20 -14.50 19.24
N HIS A 509 39.14 -15.30 18.17
CA HIS A 509 38.15 -15.14 17.10
C HIS A 509 36.74 -15.53 17.56
N ASP A 510 36.60 -16.67 18.24
CA ASP A 510 35.31 -17.14 18.75
C ASP A 510 34.74 -16.19 19.83
N GLU A 511 35.58 -15.69 20.74
CA GLU A 511 35.18 -14.68 21.74
C GLU A 511 34.71 -13.38 21.07
N PHE A 512 35.43 -12.90 20.04
CA PHE A 512 35.02 -11.73 19.28
C PHE A 512 33.66 -11.92 18.60
N LEU A 513 33.47 -13.04 17.90
CA LEU A 513 32.21 -13.36 17.22
C LEU A 513 31.06 -13.52 18.21
N GLN A 514 31.28 -14.20 19.33
CA GLN A 514 30.29 -14.34 20.40
C GLN A 514 29.89 -12.99 20.98
N GLN A 515 30.86 -12.11 21.27
CA GLN A 515 30.57 -10.78 21.80
C GLN A 515 29.73 -9.94 20.82
N LYS A 516 30.11 -9.93 19.53
CA LYS A 516 29.38 -9.19 18.50
C LYS A 516 27.97 -9.74 18.27
N THR A 517 27.84 -11.06 18.18
CA THR A 517 26.55 -11.73 17.98
C THR A 517 25.65 -11.50 19.19
N GLN A 518 26.15 -11.72 20.41
CA GLN A 518 25.38 -11.52 21.64
C GLN A 518 24.88 -10.08 21.78
N SER A 519 25.72 -9.08 21.46
CA SER A 519 25.32 -7.68 21.45
C SER A 519 24.11 -7.43 20.56
N VAL A 520 24.10 -7.99 19.34
CA VAL A 520 22.97 -7.83 18.40
C VAL A 520 21.75 -8.60 18.88
N LEU A 521 21.91 -9.82 19.42
CA LEU A 521 20.80 -10.60 19.95
C LEU A 521 20.14 -9.93 21.17
N GLU A 522 20.91 -9.19 21.98
CA GLU A 522 20.37 -8.36 23.06
C GLU A 522 19.54 -7.18 22.53
N GLU A 523 19.98 -6.54 21.44
CA GLU A 523 19.18 -5.53 20.74
C GLU A 523 17.88 -6.13 20.17
N VAL A 524 17.94 -7.32 19.57
CA VAL A 524 16.75 -8.03 19.07
C VAL A 524 15.79 -8.38 20.22
N ARG A 525 16.29 -8.87 21.36
CA ARG A 525 15.45 -9.12 22.55
C ARG A 525 14.83 -7.85 23.12
N ALA A 526 15.53 -6.72 23.06
CA ALA A 526 14.99 -5.43 23.50
C ALA A 526 13.75 -5.00 22.67
N LEU A 527 13.64 -5.48 21.42
CA LEU A 527 12.46 -5.24 20.58
C LEU A 527 11.19 -5.94 21.08
N GLU A 528 11.27 -6.91 22.00
CA GLU A 528 10.07 -7.56 22.56
C GLU A 528 9.13 -6.56 23.23
N SER A 529 9.68 -5.51 23.86
CA SER A 529 8.89 -4.41 24.44
C SER A 529 8.17 -3.57 23.36
N ASN A 530 8.85 -3.30 22.24
CA ASN A 530 8.27 -2.62 21.09
C ASN A 530 7.18 -3.47 20.43
N LYS A 531 7.41 -4.78 20.32
CA LYS A 531 6.43 -5.76 19.83
C LYS A 531 5.15 -5.72 20.63
N GLN A 532 5.26 -5.79 21.96
CA GLN A 532 4.08 -5.74 22.83
C GLN A 532 3.34 -4.41 22.67
N ARG A 533 4.05 -3.28 22.71
CA ARG A 533 3.47 -1.94 22.51
C ARG A 533 2.74 -1.81 21.17
N VAL A 534 3.35 -2.28 20.08
CA VAL A 534 2.75 -2.22 18.74
C VAL A 534 1.51 -3.10 18.67
N ASN A 535 1.57 -4.33 19.19
CA ASN A 535 0.41 -5.22 19.20
C ASN A 535 -0.77 -4.61 19.95
N GLU A 536 -0.53 -4.02 21.13
CA GLU A 536 -1.56 -3.33 21.91
C GLU A 536 -2.15 -2.13 21.14
N LYS A 537 -1.29 -1.30 20.54
CA LYS A 537 -1.71 -0.09 19.82
C LYS A 537 -2.42 -0.37 18.50
N VAL A 538 -1.99 -1.37 17.75
CA VAL A 538 -2.68 -1.81 16.52
C VAL A 538 -4.03 -2.41 16.88
N SER A 539 -4.12 -3.22 17.94
CA SER A 539 -5.40 -3.77 18.41
C SER A 539 -6.38 -2.67 18.81
N GLU A 540 -5.91 -1.69 19.60
CA GLU A 540 -6.69 -0.50 19.99
C GLU A 540 -7.17 0.29 18.75
N ALA A 541 -6.30 0.51 17.76
CA ALA A 541 -6.65 1.23 16.55
C ALA A 541 -7.71 0.51 15.72
N VAL A 542 -7.57 -0.82 15.53
CA VAL A 542 -8.53 -1.64 14.77
C VAL A 542 -9.89 -1.71 15.46
N GLU A 543 -9.93 -1.74 16.79
CA GLU A 543 -11.18 -1.66 17.56
C GLU A 543 -11.90 -0.32 17.30
N LYS A 544 -11.17 0.80 17.38
CA LYS A 544 -11.73 2.13 17.09
C LYS A 544 -12.16 2.30 15.64
N VAL A 545 -11.48 1.67 14.69
CA VAL A 545 -11.93 1.61 13.28
C VAL A 545 -13.29 0.91 13.19
N SER A 546 -13.49 -0.17 13.94
CA SER A 546 -14.76 -0.90 13.95
C SER A 546 -15.90 -0.03 14.48
N GLU A 547 -15.65 0.75 15.54
CA GLU A 547 -16.60 1.74 16.07
C GLU A 547 -16.90 2.85 15.05
N ALA A 548 -15.88 3.40 14.40
CA ALA A 548 -16.05 4.46 13.39
C ALA A 548 -16.83 3.97 12.15
N VAL A 549 -16.60 2.74 11.70
CA VAL A 549 -17.36 2.11 10.61
C VAL A 549 -18.82 1.87 11.02
N ALA A 550 -19.07 1.45 12.27
CA ALA A 550 -20.43 1.31 12.80
C ALA A 550 -21.15 2.66 12.85
N ALA A 551 -20.52 3.70 13.36
CA ALA A 551 -21.07 5.06 13.40
C ALA A 551 -21.36 5.61 11.99
N THR A 552 -20.46 5.36 11.03
CA THR A 552 -20.67 5.69 9.61
C THR A 552 -21.92 4.98 9.07
N SER A 553 -22.05 3.69 9.35
CA SER A 553 -23.21 2.89 8.92
C SER A 553 -24.52 3.42 9.52
N GLU A 554 -24.53 3.81 10.79
CA GLU A 554 -25.70 4.42 11.42
C GLU A 554 -26.10 5.75 10.77
N VAL A 555 -25.14 6.62 10.45
CA VAL A 555 -25.40 7.90 9.76
C VAL A 555 -26.06 7.64 8.41
N LEU A 556 -25.49 6.73 7.62
CA LEU A 556 -26.03 6.35 6.31
C LEU A 556 -27.44 5.72 6.42
N GLU A 557 -27.68 4.87 7.41
CA GLU A 557 -28.99 4.26 7.62
C GLU A 557 -30.07 5.25 8.06
N ARG A 558 -29.75 6.16 8.99
CA ARG A 558 -30.70 7.19 9.46
C ARG A 558 -31.17 8.02 8.27
N HIS A 559 -30.24 8.42 7.41
CA HIS A 559 -30.58 9.19 6.22
C HIS A 559 -31.33 8.41 5.15
N ARG A 560 -31.06 7.11 5.00
CA ARG A 560 -31.86 6.26 4.09
C ARG A 560 -33.31 6.08 4.58
N LYS A 561 -33.55 6.15 5.89
CA LYS A 561 -34.87 5.94 6.52
C LYS A 561 -35.69 7.24 6.67
N GLU A 562 -35.04 8.40 6.65
CA GLU A 562 -35.72 9.71 6.66
C GLU A 562 -35.87 10.21 5.21
N PRO A 563 -37.01 9.99 4.53
CA PRO A 563 -37.26 10.68 3.26
C PRO A 563 -37.18 12.19 3.49
N PRO A 564 -36.78 12.99 2.48
CA PRO A 564 -36.72 14.44 2.62
C PRO A 564 -38.07 14.92 3.15
N ARG A 565 -38.08 15.45 4.38
CA ARG A 565 -39.31 15.92 5.01
C ARG A 565 -39.86 17.01 4.10
N ALA A 566 -40.92 16.70 3.37
CA ALA A 566 -41.85 17.71 2.90
C ALA A 566 -42.36 18.42 4.17
N GLY A 567 -41.79 19.59 4.44
CA GLY A 567 -42.11 20.38 5.62
C GLY A 567 -43.61 20.63 5.64
N ALA A 568 -44.23 20.28 6.77
CA ALA A 568 -45.61 20.60 7.07
C ALA A 568 -45.84 22.09 6.85
N ARG A 569 -46.86 22.42 6.05
CA ARG A 569 -47.49 23.74 6.06
C ARG A 569 -47.98 24.00 7.48
N THR A 570 -47.37 24.96 8.18
CA THR A 570 -47.94 25.59 9.38
C THR A 570 -48.20 27.04 9.08
#